data_AF-A0A934JUM3-F1
#
_entry.id   AF-A0A934JUM3-F1
#
_cell.length_a   1.000
_cell.length_b   1.000
_cell.length_c   1.000
_cell.angle_alpha   90.00
_cell.angle_beta   90.00
_cell.angle_gamma   90.00
#
_symmetry.space_group_name_H-M   'P 1'
#
loop_
_entity.id
_entity.type
_entity.pdbx_description
1 polymer ?
#
loop_
_entity_poly.entity_id
_entity_poly.type
_entity_poly.pdbx_seq_one_letter_code
_entity_poly.pdbx_strand_id
1 'polypeptide(L)' 'MHESANPSHRLRVEHDQYTLLIHLSDEDGKRWMTIAVDRATRQWAVAQDTRQADTAQAAYDNLYAQ' A
#
# COMPACT_ATOMS: atom_id res chain seq x y z
N MET A 1 10.56 4.04 4.81
CA MET A 1 10.99 3.74 6.19
C MET A 1 11.23 2.24 6.27
N HIS A 2 12.25 1.79 6.98
CA HIS A 2 12.47 0.37 7.25
C HIS A 2 12.64 0.21 8.76
N GLU A 3 12.40 -0.98 9.26
CA GLU A 3 12.66 -1.28 10.68
C GLU A 3 14.17 -1.33 10.93
N SER A 4 14.64 -0.75 12.04
CA SER A 4 16.07 -0.73 12.36
C SER A 4 16.68 -2.12 12.50
N ALA A 5 15.91 -3.10 12.98
CA ALA A 5 16.33 -4.49 13.13
C ALA A 5 16.11 -5.33 11.86
N ASN A 6 15.28 -4.86 10.92
CA ASN A 6 15.00 -5.54 9.66
C ASN A 6 14.96 -4.55 8.47
N PRO A 7 16.10 -4.32 7.80
CA PRO A 7 16.18 -3.46 6.62
C PRO A 7 15.40 -3.99 5.40
N SER A 8 15.12 -5.29 5.35
CA SER A 8 14.35 -5.93 4.26
C SER A 8 12.86 -5.59 4.36
N HIS A 9 12.36 -5.44 5.58
CA HIS A 9 11.00 -5.02 5.86
C HIS A 9 10.84 -3.51 5.62
N ARG A 10 9.99 -3.15 4.67
CA ARG A 10 9.82 -1.79 4.16
C ARG A 10 8.39 -1.31 4.33
N LEU A 11 8.26 -0.09 4.86
CA LEU A 11 7.03 0.69 4.92
C LEU A 11 7.20 1.99 4.13
N ARG A 12 6.27 2.26 3.21
CA ARG A 12 6.22 3.53 2.47
C ARG A 12 4.79 4.06 2.47
N VAL A 13 4.66 5.37 2.63
CA VAL A 13 3.40 6.08 2.44
C VAL A 13 3.53 7.01 1.26
N GLU A 14 2.59 6.95 0.32
CA GLU A 14 2.40 7.90 -0.76
C GLU A 14 1.05 8.59 -0.57
N HIS A 15 0.94 9.87 -0.88
CA HIS A 15 -0.34 10.55 -0.75
C HIS A 15 -0.45 11.73 -1.72
N ASP A 16 -1.67 11.99 -2.16
CA ASP A 16 -2.05 13.23 -2.83
C ASP A 16 -3.22 13.91 -2.08
N GLN A 17 -3.92 14.81 -2.76
CA GLN A 17 -5.05 15.53 -2.18
C GLN A 17 -6.27 14.61 -1.87
N TYR A 18 -6.41 13.48 -2.58
CA TYR A 18 -7.56 12.58 -2.53
C TYR A 18 -7.26 11.24 -1.87
N THR A 19 -6.08 10.68 -2.10
CA THR A 19 -5.78 9.30 -1.75
C THR A 19 -4.49 9.20 -0.94
N LEU A 20 -4.47 8.26 0.00
CA LEU A 20 -3.29 7.84 0.73
C LEU A 20 -3.05 6.35 0.46
N LEU A 21 -1.83 6.00 0.05
CA LEU A 21 -1.39 4.63 -0.19
C LEU A 21 -0.36 4.23 0.86
N ILE A 22 -0.62 3.15 1.58
CA ILE A 22 0.30 2.57 2.56
C ILE A 22 0.83 1.27 1.98
N HIS A 23 2.12 1.24 1.63
CA HIS A 23 2.79 0.07 1.10
C HIS A 23 3.60 -0.62 2.20
N LEU A 24 3.31 -1.89 2.41
CA LEU A 24 3.98 -2.75 3.36
C LEU A 24 4.61 -3.93 2.61
N SER A 25 5.91 -4.12 2.73
CA SER A 25 6.51 -5.39 2.29
C SER A 25 6.34 -6.45 3.36
N ASP A 26 6.44 -7.73 3.00
CA ASP A 26 6.67 -8.79 3.99
C ASP A 26 8.08 -8.68 4.61
N GLU A 27 8.36 -9.53 5.61
CA GLU A 27 9.63 -9.56 6.36
C GLU A 27 10.88 -9.71 5.47
N ASP A 28 10.71 -10.42 4.35
CA ASP A 28 11.77 -10.71 3.37
C ASP A 28 11.85 -9.65 2.25
N GLY A 29 10.88 -8.74 2.18
CA GLY A 29 10.77 -7.74 1.13
C GLY A 29 10.33 -8.26 -0.25
N LYS A 30 9.81 -9.48 -0.33
CA LYS A 30 9.45 -10.21 -1.57
C LYS A 30 7.98 -10.08 -1.95
N ARG A 31 7.10 -9.86 -0.97
CA ARG A 31 5.67 -9.63 -1.19
C ARG A 31 5.31 -8.26 -0.67
N TRP A 32 4.22 -7.75 -1.21
CA TRP A 32 3.69 -6.44 -0.89
C TRP A 32 2.21 -6.54 -0.55
N MET A 33 1.80 -5.65 0.35
CA MET A 33 0.42 -5.28 0.61
C MET A 33 0.33 -3.77 0.43
N THR A 34 -0.69 -3.31 -0.28
CA THR A 34 -1.03 -1.88 -0.30
C THR A 34 -2.43 -1.67 0.27
N ILE A 35 -2.56 -0.70 1.16
CA ILE A 35 -3.83 -0.16 1.65
C ILE A 35 -4.05 1.19 0.97
N ALA A 36 -5.10 1.30 0.16
CA ALA A 36 -5.55 2.57 -0.39
C ALA A 36 -6.65 3.16 0.50
N VAL A 37 -6.57 4.46 0.79
CA VAL A 37 -7.53 5.19 1.63
C VAL A 37 -7.98 6.45 0.91
N ASP A 38 -9.29 6.60 0.70
CA ASP A 38 -9.87 7.87 0.28
C ASP A 38 -9.90 8.84 1.47
N ARG A 39 -9.29 10.01 1.33
CA ARG A 39 -9.10 10.96 2.42
C ARG A 39 -10.39 11.68 2.82
N ALA A 40 -11.33 11.84 1.90
CA ALA A 40 -12.59 12.53 2.16
C ALA A 40 -13.61 11.61 2.83
N THR A 41 -13.73 10.38 2.34
CA THR A 41 -14.75 9.43 2.79
C THR A 41 -14.23 8.47 3.86
N ARG A 42 -12.91 8.32 3.99
CA ARG A 42 -12.24 7.29 4.82
C ARG A 42 -12.58 5.86 4.39
N GLN A 43 -13.12 5.67 3.20
CA GLN A 43 -13.21 4.35 2.59
C GLN A 43 -11.81 3.84 2.27
N TRP A 44 -11.68 2.52 2.26
CA TRP A 44 -10.38 1.87 2.07
C TRP A 44 -10.53 0.57 1.29
N ALA A 45 -9.44 0.18 0.63
CA ALA A 45 -9.31 -1.10 -0.05
C ALA A 45 -7.88 -1.64 0.13
N VAL A 46 -7.74 -2.96 0.03
CA VAL A 46 -6.46 -3.66 0.23
C VAL A 46 -6.20 -4.56 -0.97
N ALA A 47 -4.93 -4.63 -1.40
CA ALA A 47 -4.46 -5.60 -2.37
C ALA A 47 -3.08 -6.15 -2.00
N GLN A 48 -2.77 -7.35 -2.48
CA GLN A 48 -1.51 -8.06 -2.22
C GLN A 48 -0.97 -8.70 -3.51
N ASP A 49 0.35 -8.64 -3.69
CA ASP A 49 1.07 -9.19 -4.84
C ASP A 49 2.58 -9.21 -4.54
N THR A 50 3.37 -9.78 -5.44
CA THR A 50 4.83 -9.77 -5.47
C THR A 50 5.44 -8.43 -5.88
N ARG A 51 4.72 -7.60 -6.65
CA ARG A 51 5.19 -6.28 -7.09
C ARG A 51 4.43 -5.17 -6.38
N GLN A 52 5.17 -4.21 -5.80
CA GLN A 52 4.59 -3.05 -5.12
C GLN A 52 3.61 -2.27 -6.01
N ALA A 53 4.00 -2.01 -7.27
CA ALA A 53 3.19 -1.25 -8.22
C ALA A 53 1.85 -1.94 -8.52
N ASP A 54 1.83 -3.26 -8.64
CA ASP A 54 0.59 -4.02 -8.92
C ASP A 54 -0.36 -3.93 -7.72
N THR A 55 0.16 -4.04 -6.50
CA THR A 55 -0.67 -3.88 -5.30
C THR A 55 -1.22 -2.46 -5.17
N ALA A 56 -0.46 -1.45 -5.56
CA ALA A 56 -0.90 -0.06 -5.51
C ALA A 56 -2.05 0.18 -6.50
N GLN A 57 -1.89 -0.29 -7.74
CA GLN A 57 -2.93 -0.19 -8.77
C GLN A 57 -4.18 -0.95 -8.36
N ALA A 58 -4.05 -2.22 -7.95
CA ALA A 58 -5.20 -3.03 -7.56
C ALA A 58 -5.94 -2.48 -6.34
N ALA A 59 -5.23 -1.95 -5.33
CA ALA A 59 -5.87 -1.33 -4.17
C ALA A 59 -6.61 -0.04 -4.57
N TYR A 60 -6.03 0.78 -5.46
CA TYR A 60 -6.67 1.97 -6.00
C TYR A 60 -7.94 1.63 -6.79
N ASP A 61 -7.85 0.65 -7.71
CA ASP A 61 -8.98 0.21 -8.52
C ASP A 61 -10.09 -0.36 -7.62
N ASN A 62 -9.76 -1.19 -6.63
CA ASN A 62 -10.72 -1.73 -5.66
C ASN A 62 -11.38 -0.66 -4.78
N LEU A 63 -10.74 0.50 -4.58
CA LEU A 63 -11.29 1.62 -3.82
C LEU A 63 -12.30 2.41 -4.65
N TYR A 64 -12.02 2.65 -5.93
CA TYR A 64 -12.81 3.53 -6.80
C TYR A 64 -13.73 2.81 -7.79
N ALA A 65 -13.65 1.49 -7.89
CA ALA A 65 -14.58 0.67 -8.66
C ALA A 65 -15.82 0.19 -7.85
N GLN A 66 -15.98 0.65 -6.60
CA GLN A 66 -17.13 0.35 -5.74
C GLN A 66 -18.36 1.19 -6.10
#